data_AF-A0A958MER5-F1
#
_entry.id   AF-A0A958MER5-F1
#
_cell.length_a   1.000
_cell.length_b   1.000
_cell.length_c   1.000
_cell.angle_alpha   90.00
_cell.angle_beta   90.00
_cell.angle_gamma   90.00
#
_symmetry.space_group_name_H-M   'P 1'
#
loop_
_entity.id
_entity.type
_entity.pdbx_description
1 polymer ?
#
loop_
_entity_poly.entity_id
_entity_poly.type
_entity_poly.pdbx_seq_one_letter_code
_entity_poly.pdbx_strand_id
1 'polypeptide(L)'
;MSIFKSSYKVICAFCKLNHRVYKKNGISALDAFLLLAVSGLFSFLIWGTADPRSLAIFALLIVIGHIFYRIRWRESVKCPHCGFDPVLYKRAPEEAAQKVKAFLSSRKDNPQYLLRPQPRIQPIIIPREEALVAKMNAKAPQVDIQV
;
A
#
# COMPACT_ATOMS: atom_id res chain seq x y z
N MET A 1 -6.24 1.00 24.25
CA MET A 1 -4.85 1.45 24.50
C MET A 1 -4.28 2.01 23.19
N SER A 2 -4.23 3.33 23.07
CA SER A 2 -3.95 4.10 21.85
C SER A 2 -2.63 4.83 21.99
N ILE A 3 -1.49 4.19 21.68
CA ILE A 3 -0.21 4.73 22.14
C ILE A 3 0.56 5.56 21.11
N PHE A 4 0.58 5.32 19.79
CA PHE A 4 1.14 6.34 18.86
C PHE A 4 0.55 6.28 17.45
N LYS A 5 -0.56 6.99 17.22
CA LYS A 5 -1.15 7.17 15.89
C LYS A 5 -0.57 8.43 15.23
N SER A 6 0.72 8.42 14.87
CA SER A 6 1.29 9.42 13.97
C SER A 6 0.85 9.09 12.55
N SER A 7 -0.37 9.49 12.21
CA SER A 7 -0.90 9.42 10.85
C SER A 7 -1.02 10.84 10.32
N TYR A 8 -0.50 11.06 9.13
CA TYR A 8 -0.59 12.35 8.45
C TYR A 8 -1.54 12.27 7.26
N LYS A 9 -2.11 13.41 6.90
CA LYS A 9 -3.00 13.53 5.74
C LYS A 9 -2.14 13.66 4.49
N VAL A 10 -2.38 12.79 3.51
CA VAL A 10 -1.71 12.80 2.21
C VAL A 10 -2.76 12.98 1.12
N ILE A 11 -2.46 13.85 0.17
CA ILE A 11 -3.26 14.04 -1.03
C ILE A 11 -2.83 12.99 -2.05
N CYS A 12 -3.78 12.23 -2.59
CA CYS A 12 -3.49 11.30 -3.68
C CYS A 12 -3.18 12.07 -4.97
N ALA A 13 -2.09 11.72 -5.66
CA ALA A 13 -1.70 12.35 -6.92
C ALA A 13 -2.75 12.17 -8.03
N PHE A 14 -3.49 11.05 -8.02
CA PHE A 14 -4.48 10.73 -9.05
C PHE A 14 -5.86 11.38 -8.79
N CYS A 15 -6.48 11.08 -7.65
CA CYS A 15 -7.85 11.56 -7.36
C CYS A 15 -7.90 12.87 -6.57
N LYS A 16 -6.75 13.42 -6.16
CA LYS A 16 -6.61 14.65 -5.34
C LYS A 16 -7.41 14.62 -4.02
N LEU A 17 -7.84 13.44 -3.57
CA LEU A 17 -8.52 13.25 -2.29
C LEU A 17 -7.51 13.03 -1.16
N ASN A 18 -7.88 13.51 0.01
CA ASN A 18 -7.13 13.31 1.24
C ASN A 18 -7.37 11.90 1.79
N HIS A 19 -6.30 11.22 2.15
CA HIS A 19 -6.38 9.98 2.94
C HIS A 19 -5.29 9.97 4.01
N ARG A 20 -5.44 9.07 4.99
CA ARG A 20 -4.51 8.94 6.12
C ARG A 20 -3.55 7.79 5.87
N VAL A 21 -2.25 8.07 5.96
CA VAL A 21 -1.16 7.08 5.83
C VAL A 21 -0.51 6.88 7.19
N TYR A 22 -0.05 5.66 7.50
CA TYR A 22 0.75 5.41 8.69
C TYR A 22 2.20 5.87 8.48
N LYS A 23 2.73 6.71 9.39
CA LYS A 23 4.12 7.18 9.31
C LYS A 23 5.13 6.10 9.68
N LYS A 24 4.75 5.19 10.57
CA LYS A 24 5.66 4.20 11.18
C LYS A 24 5.89 3.03 10.23
N ASN A 25 7.16 2.85 9.83
CA ASN A 25 7.60 1.79 8.90
C ASN A 25 8.36 0.64 9.61
N GLY A 26 8.36 0.60 10.95
CA GLY A 26 9.13 -0.39 11.69
C GLY A 26 8.68 -0.56 13.14
N ILE A 27 9.27 -1.52 13.82
CA ILE A 27 9.05 -1.83 15.23
C ILE A 27 9.71 -0.72 16.06
N SER A 28 8.96 -0.12 17.00
CA SER A 28 9.54 0.82 17.98
C SER A 28 10.21 0.04 19.11
N ALA A 29 11.15 0.66 19.82
CA ALA A 29 11.74 0.08 21.03
C ALA A 29 10.68 -0.37 22.06
N LEU A 30 9.57 0.38 22.16
CA LEU A 30 8.44 0.00 23.01
C LEU A 30 7.74 -1.28 22.54
N ASP A 31 7.59 -1.48 21.24
CA ASP A 31 6.97 -2.70 20.72
C ASP A 31 7.92 -3.89 20.92
N ALA A 32 9.23 -3.70 20.77
CA ALA A 32 10.23 -4.72 21.05
C ALA A 32 10.24 -5.13 22.53
N PHE A 33 10.16 -4.15 23.46
CA PHE A 33 10.02 -4.42 24.88
C PHE A 33 8.71 -5.15 25.22
N LEU A 34 7.60 -4.76 24.59
CA LEU A 34 6.33 -5.46 24.75
C LEU A 34 6.41 -6.91 24.24
N LEU A 35 7.02 -7.12 23.07
CA LEU A 35 7.24 -8.47 22.51
C LEU A 35 8.15 -9.31 23.42
N LEU A 36 9.15 -8.68 24.05
CA LEU A 36 10.02 -9.33 25.03
C LEU A 36 9.20 -9.78 26.25
N ALA A 37 8.41 -8.88 26.83
CA ALA A 37 7.54 -9.20 27.97
C ALA A 37 6.52 -10.30 27.63
N VAL A 38 5.92 -10.24 26.43
CA VAL A 38 4.99 -11.27 25.95
C VAL A 38 5.70 -12.61 25.78
N SER A 39 6.89 -12.65 25.16
CA SER A 39 7.67 -13.88 25.02
C SER A 39 8.07 -14.49 26.37
N GLY A 40 8.44 -13.66 27.34
CA GLY A 40 8.74 -14.08 28.71
C GLY A 40 7.52 -14.68 29.40
N LEU A 41 6.35 -14.05 29.25
CA LEU A 41 5.10 -14.59 29.78
C LEU A 41 4.73 -15.93 29.15
N PHE A 42 4.89 -16.07 27.83
CA PHE A 42 4.69 -17.35 27.14
C PHE A 42 5.65 -18.43 27.65
N SER A 43 6.92 -18.08 27.88
CA SER A 43 7.88 -19.04 28.45
C SER A 43 7.49 -19.48 29.85
N PHE A 44 7.08 -18.54 30.70
CA PHE A 44 6.66 -18.83 32.06
C PHE A 44 5.42 -19.73 32.09
N LEU A 45 4.46 -19.51 31.19
CA LEU A 45 3.25 -20.33 31.08
C LEU A 45 3.51 -21.76 30.59
N ILE A 46 4.48 -21.96 29.69
CA ILE A 46 4.75 -23.28 29.11
C ILE A 46 5.69 -24.12 29.98
N TRP A 47 6.76 -23.52 30.50
CA TRP A 47 7.83 -24.24 31.21
C TRP A 47 7.87 -23.99 32.72
N GLY A 48 7.19 -22.96 33.23
CA GLY A 48 7.24 -22.58 34.65
C GLY A 48 8.57 -21.94 35.10
N THR A 49 9.61 -21.98 34.27
CA THR A 49 10.93 -21.39 34.52
C THR A 49 11.37 -20.49 33.38
N ALA A 50 12.32 -19.59 33.67
CA ALA A 50 12.94 -18.72 32.67
C ALA A 50 14.01 -19.49 31.90
N ASP A 51 13.59 -20.27 30.91
CA ASP A 51 14.51 -21.00 30.04
C ASP A 51 15.02 -20.15 28.87
N PRO A 52 16.28 -20.34 28.42
CA PRO A 52 16.84 -19.62 27.27
C PRO A 52 16.14 -19.94 25.94
N ARG A 53 15.34 -21.02 25.89
CA ARG A 53 14.50 -21.38 24.74
C ARG A 53 13.45 -20.31 24.41
N SER A 54 13.09 -19.47 25.38
CA SER A 54 12.22 -18.30 25.20
C SER A 54 12.76 -17.30 24.16
N LEU A 55 14.09 -17.22 24.00
CA LEU A 55 14.72 -16.35 23.00
C LEU A 55 14.35 -16.75 21.57
N ALA A 56 14.14 -18.05 21.30
CA ALA A 56 13.71 -18.51 19.99
C ALA A 56 12.28 -18.04 19.67
N ILE A 57 11.39 -18.07 20.66
CA ILE A 57 10.01 -17.58 20.54
C ILE A 57 10.02 -16.07 20.33
N PHE A 58 10.85 -15.34 21.08
CA PHE A 58 11.02 -13.90 20.91
C PHE A 58 11.51 -13.53 19.50
N ALA A 59 12.54 -14.22 19.00
CA ALA A 59 13.06 -14.00 17.65
C ALA A 59 11.99 -14.24 16.57
N LEU A 60 11.20 -15.33 16.70
CA LEU A 60 10.09 -15.62 15.82
C LEU A 60 9.05 -14.48 15.83
N LEU A 61 8.66 -14.02 17.03
CA LEU A 61 7.70 -12.93 17.19
C LEU A 61 8.17 -11.61 16.59
N ILE A 62 9.47 -11.29 16.66
CA ILE A 62 10.04 -10.11 16.00
C ILE A 62 9.89 -10.21 14.48
N VAL A 63 10.26 -11.34 13.89
CA VAL A 63 10.18 -11.54 12.44
C VAL A 63 8.74 -11.40 11.96
N ILE A 64 7.82 -12.05 12.66
CA ILE A 64 6.38 -11.95 12.40
C ILE A 64 5.92 -10.50 12.52
N GLY A 65 6.28 -9.81 13.60
CA GLY A 65 5.97 -8.40 13.80
C GLY A 65 6.45 -7.53 12.65
N HIS A 66 7.68 -7.72 12.18
CA HIS A 66 8.24 -6.98 11.04
C HIS A 66 7.42 -7.16 9.76
N ILE A 67 7.00 -8.39 9.47
CA ILE A 67 6.15 -8.70 8.31
C ILE A 67 4.81 -7.97 8.44
N PHE A 68 4.16 -8.05 9.61
CA PHE A 68 2.88 -7.37 9.86
C PHE A 68 2.97 -5.85 9.70
N TYR A 69 4.01 -5.21 10.26
CA TYR A 69 4.19 -3.76 10.09
C TYR A 69 4.38 -3.39 8.62
N ARG A 70 5.14 -4.19 7.87
CA ARG A 70 5.39 -3.95 6.44
C ARG A 70 4.11 -4.06 5.62
N ILE A 71 3.31 -5.11 5.85
CA ILE A 71 2.02 -5.31 5.15
C ILE A 71 1.06 -4.17 5.49
N ARG A 72 0.91 -3.85 6.78
CA ARG A 72 0.02 -2.77 7.25
C ARG A 72 0.41 -1.41 6.69
N TRP A 73 1.70 -1.11 6.64
CA TRP A 73 2.18 0.13 6.02
C TRP A 73 1.85 0.16 4.53
N ARG A 74 2.14 -0.93 3.80
CA ARG A 74 1.84 -1.08 2.36
C ARG A 74 0.37 -0.86 2.04
N GLU A 75 -0.54 -1.39 2.84
CA GLU A 75 -1.98 -1.20 2.64
C GLU A 75 -2.40 0.26 2.86
N SER A 76 -1.82 0.94 3.84
CA SER A 76 -2.16 2.34 4.14
C SER A 76 -1.66 3.36 3.12
N VAL A 77 -0.63 2.99 2.34
CA VAL A 77 -0.08 3.84 1.28
C VAL A 77 -0.95 3.82 0.03
N LYS A 78 -1.74 2.76 -0.18
CA LYS A 78 -2.69 2.68 -1.29
C LYS A 78 -3.87 3.60 -1.03
N CYS A 79 -4.27 4.36 -2.05
CA CYS A 79 -5.42 5.25 -1.92
C CYS A 79 -6.73 4.42 -1.82
N PRO A 80 -7.55 4.59 -0.77
CA PRO A 80 -8.80 3.84 -0.62
C PRO A 80 -9.90 4.27 -1.61
N HIS A 81 -9.73 5.43 -2.26
CA HIS A 81 -10.74 5.98 -3.17
C HIS A 81 -10.57 5.50 -4.61
N CYS A 82 -9.34 5.38 -5.10
CA CYS A 82 -9.04 5.04 -6.50
C CYS A 82 -8.13 3.81 -6.66
N GLY A 83 -7.60 3.24 -5.58
CA GLY A 83 -6.68 2.10 -5.64
C GLY A 83 -5.28 2.45 -6.14
N PHE A 84 -4.94 3.74 -6.28
CA PHE A 84 -3.62 4.18 -6.71
C PHE A 84 -2.54 3.81 -5.68
N ASP A 85 -1.48 3.13 -6.15
CA ASP A 85 -0.31 2.75 -5.35
C ASP A 85 0.92 3.56 -5.83
N PRO A 86 1.38 4.57 -5.07
CA PRO A 86 2.51 5.40 -5.46
C PRO A 86 3.83 4.61 -5.50
N VAL A 87 3.97 3.54 -4.72
CA VAL A 87 5.19 2.75 -4.71
C VAL A 87 5.28 1.88 -5.96
N LEU A 88 4.16 1.35 -6.42
CA LEU A 88 4.10 0.63 -7.69
C LEU A 88 4.31 1.57 -8.86
N TYR A 89 3.68 2.75 -8.85
CA TYR A 89 3.83 3.74 -9.92
C TYR A 89 5.29 4.14 -10.17
N LYS A 90 6.10 4.27 -9.10
CA LYS A 90 7.53 4.58 -9.21
C LYS A 90 8.33 3.45 -9.90
N ARG A 91 7.88 2.20 -9.82
CA ARG A 91 8.59 1.03 -10.35
C ARG A 91 8.09 0.63 -11.75
N ALA A 92 6.77 0.57 -11.90
CA ALA A 92 6.08 0.11 -13.10
C ALA A 92 4.80 0.97 -13.27
N PRO A 93 4.88 2.09 -14.01
CA PRO A 93 3.75 2.99 -14.18
C PRO A 93 2.58 2.33 -14.92
N GLU A 94 2.86 1.45 -15.88
CA GLU A 94 1.84 0.73 -16.66
C GLU A 94 1.03 -0.23 -15.80
N GLU A 95 1.70 -1.03 -14.95
CA GLU A 95 1.01 -1.92 -14.01
C GLU A 95 0.15 -1.15 -13.00
N ALA A 96 0.63 0.02 -12.56
CA ALA A 96 -0.14 0.87 -11.67
C ALA A 96 -1.42 1.38 -12.37
N ALA A 97 -1.32 1.80 -13.63
CA ALA A 97 -2.47 2.20 -14.42
C ALA A 97 -3.48 1.05 -14.61
N GLN A 98 -3.00 -0.16 -14.90
CA GLN A 98 -3.85 -1.35 -15.02
C GLN A 98 -4.60 -1.67 -13.71
N LYS A 99 -3.93 -1.58 -12.56
CA LYS A 99 -4.57 -1.82 -11.25
C LYS A 99 -5.62 -0.78 -10.91
N VAL A 100 -5.36 0.51 -11.22
CA VAL A 100 -6.36 1.57 -11.05
C VAL A 100 -7.56 1.33 -11.96
N LYS A 101 -7.34 0.93 -13.23
CA LYS A 101 -8.41 0.59 -14.17
C LYS A 101 -9.26 -0.57 -13.64
N ALA A 102 -8.63 -1.65 -13.17
CA ALA A 102 -9.31 -2.80 -12.58
C ALA A 102 -10.08 -2.45 -11.29
N PHE A 103 -9.55 -1.55 -10.47
CA PHE A 103 -10.22 -1.05 -9.28
C PHE A 103 -11.46 -0.21 -9.62
N LEU A 104 -11.37 0.65 -10.64
CA LEU A 104 -12.49 1.46 -11.09
C LEU A 104 -13.57 0.63 -11.80
N SER A 105 -13.17 -0.39 -12.58
CA SER A 105 -14.14 -1.29 -13.21
C SER A 105 -14.89 -2.10 -12.16
N SER A 106 -14.19 -2.73 -11.21
CA SER A 106 -14.85 -3.44 -10.10
C SER A 106 -15.74 -2.52 -9.26
N ARG A 107 -15.33 -1.26 -9.05
CA ARG A 107 -16.16 -0.28 -8.33
C ARG A 107 -17.46 0.06 -9.06
N LYS A 108 -17.47 0.08 -10.39
CA LYS A 108 -18.67 0.36 -11.20
C LYS A 108 -19.78 -0.66 -10.97
N ASP A 109 -19.40 -1.93 -10.80
CA ASP A 109 -20.33 -3.04 -10.65
C ASP A 109 -20.82 -3.22 -9.20
N ASN A 110 -20.15 -2.59 -8.24
CA ASN A 110 -20.47 -2.74 -6.82
C ASN A 110 -21.62 -1.82 -6.37
N PRO A 111 -22.74 -2.35 -5.86
CA PRO A 111 -23.91 -1.55 -5.47
C PRO A 111 -23.62 -0.58 -4.33
N GLN A 112 -22.62 -0.89 -3.48
CA GLN A 112 -22.20 -0.04 -2.37
C GLN A 112 -21.60 1.30 -2.81
N TYR A 113 -21.14 1.43 -4.05
CA TYR A 113 -20.49 2.64 -4.55
C TYR A 113 -21.36 3.48 -5.47
N LEU A 114 -22.54 2.99 -5.87
CA LEU A 114 -23.45 3.70 -6.77
C LEU A 114 -23.93 5.03 -6.17
N LEU A 115 -24.18 5.06 -4.86
CA LEU A 115 -24.66 6.25 -4.14
C LEU A 115 -23.56 7.04 -3.46
N ARG A 116 -22.30 6.57 -3.49
CA ARG A 116 -21.18 7.29 -2.87
C ARG A 116 -20.70 8.40 -3.81
N PRO A 117 -20.33 9.58 -3.29
CA PRO A 117 -19.79 10.66 -4.11
C PRO A 117 -18.54 10.16 -4.86
N GLN A 118 -18.55 10.35 -6.18
CA GLN A 118 -17.43 9.94 -7.02
C GLN A 118 -16.25 10.91 -6.82
N PRO A 119 -15.01 10.40 -6.85
CA PRO A 119 -13.84 11.25 -6.85
C PRO A 119 -13.87 12.17 -8.09
N ARG A 120 -13.69 13.48 -7.89
CA ARG A 120 -13.56 14.44 -9.00
C ARG A 120 -12.19 14.30 -9.64
N ILE A 121 -12.07 13.39 -10.60
CA ILE A 121 -10.87 13.24 -11.41
C ILE A 121 -10.86 14.38 -12.42
N GLN A 122 -9.84 15.24 -12.35
CA GLN A 122 -9.66 16.28 -13.37
C GLN A 122 -9.17 15.60 -14.64
N PRO A 123 -9.84 15.79 -15.80
CA PRO A 123 -9.35 15.23 -17.05
C PRO A 123 -7.98 15.85 -17.36
N ILE A 124 -7.05 15.00 -17.81
CA ILE A 124 -5.82 15.50 -18.41
C ILE A 124 -6.23 16.09 -19.75
N ILE A 125 -6.16 17.42 -19.87
CA ILE A 125 -6.41 18.13 -21.12
C ILE A 125 -5.15 17.95 -21.95
N ILE A 126 -5.15 16.93 -22.82
CA ILE A 126 -4.09 16.76 -23.82
C ILE A 126 -4.50 17.63 -25.02
N PRO A 127 -3.66 18.58 -25.46
CA PRO A 127 -3.88 19.31 -26.70
C PRO A 127 -4.20 18.34 -27.84
N ARG A 128 -5.16 18.70 -28.68
CA ARG A 128 -5.62 17.83 -29.78
C ARG A 128 -4.46 17.37 -30.67
N GLU A 129 -3.49 18.25 -30.90
CA GLU A 129 -2.29 17.98 -31.71
C GLU A 129 -1.44 16.86 -31.10
N GLU A 130 -1.10 16.95 -29.81
CA GLU A 130 -0.35 15.93 -29.08
C GLU A 130 -1.10 14.58 -29.04
N ALA A 131 -2.41 14.62 -28.89
CA ALA A 131 -3.25 13.42 -28.90
C ALA A 131 -3.29 12.74 -30.28
N LEU A 132 -3.24 13.51 -31.37
CA LEU A 132 -3.15 12.98 -32.73
C LEU A 132 -1.78 12.35 -32.97
N VAL A 133 -0.69 12.99 -32.54
CA VAL A 133 0.67 12.43 -32.63
C VAL A 133 0.78 11.12 -31.83
N ALA A 134 0.25 11.08 -30.61
CA ALA A 134 0.24 9.85 -29.80
C ALA A 134 -0.55 8.72 -30.47
N LYS A 135 -1.68 9.03 -31.12
CA LYS A 135 -2.47 8.04 -31.87
C LYS A 135 -1.75 7.56 -33.14
N MET A 136 -1.04 8.44 -33.84
CA MET A 136 -0.23 8.07 -35.01
C MET A 136 0.92 7.14 -34.60
N ASN A 137 1.62 7.46 -33.51
CA ASN A 137 2.71 6.62 -32.99
C ASN A 137 2.21 5.27 -32.47
N ALA A 138 1.02 5.21 -31.87
CA ALA A 138 0.42 3.95 -31.39
C ALA A 138 -0.11 3.05 -32.52
N LYS A 139 -0.31 3.59 -33.74
CA LYS A 139 -0.87 2.85 -34.88
C LYS A 139 0.20 2.30 -35.83
N ALA A 140 1.46 2.75 -35.73
CA ALA A 140 2.55 2.16 -36.49
C ALA A 140 2.99 0.84 -35.81
N PRO A 141 2.70 -0.35 -36.37
CA PRO A 141 3.44 -1.53 -35.97
C PRO A 141 4.92 -1.29 -36.31
N GLN A 142 5.81 -1.45 -35.33
CA GLN A 142 7.25 -1.57 -35.60
C GLN A 142 7.43 -2.80 -36.51
N VAL A 143 7.60 -2.56 -37.81
CA VAL A 143 8.15 -3.55 -38.72
C VAL A 143 9.64 -3.46 -38.51
N ASP A 144 10.17 -4.36 -37.69
CA ASP A 144 11.60 -4.59 -37.54
C ASP A 144 12.16 -5.02 -38.91
N ILE A 145 12.75 -4.08 -39.64
CA ILE A 145 13.56 -4.39 -40.82
C ILE A 145 14.93 -4.82 -40.29
N GLN A 146 15.14 -6.14 -40.21
CA GLN A 146 16.48 -6.69 -40.07
C GLN A 146 17.23 -6.51 -41.40
N VAL A 147 18.38 -5.84 -41.35
CA VAL A 147 19.39 -5.78 -42.42
C VAL A 147 20.59 -6.60 -41.97
#